data_AF-A0A1C9WX68-F1
#
_entry.id   AF-A0A1C9WX68-F1
#
_cell.length_a   1.000
_cell.length_b   1.000
_cell.length_c   1.000
_cell.angle_alpha   90.00
_cell.angle_beta   90.00
_cell.angle_gamma   90.00
#
_symmetry.space_group_name_H-M   'P 1'
#
loop_
_entity.id
_entity.type
_entity.pdbx_description
1 polymer ?
#
loop_
_entity_poly.entity_id
_entity_poly.type
_entity_poly.pdbx_seq_one_letter_code
_entity_poly.pdbx_strand_id
1 'polypeptide(L)' 'MTAVAVNRGGGRPSKGLRKFIGFRTQERTADGIAKVAAAKGLTVSEYVLSAIEPKLQSDLAALDQYEYQQELPIRIAS' A
#
# COMPACT_ATOMS: atom_id res chain seq x y z
N MET A 1 3.26 7.97 14.49
CA MET A 1 4.25 8.15 13.41
C MET A 1 3.89 9.38 12.59
N THR A 2 4.63 10.47 12.79
CA THR A 2 4.63 11.70 11.96
C THR A 2 5.90 11.63 11.07
N ALA A 3 6.01 12.17 9.86
CA ALA A 3 5.25 13.19 9.15
C ALA A 3 5.34 12.93 7.62
N VAL A 4 4.24 13.16 6.89
CA VAL A 4 4.34 13.53 5.47
C VAL A 4 4.58 15.03 5.47
N ALA A 5 5.70 15.49 4.93
CA ALA A 5 5.93 16.90 4.67
C ALA A 5 4.94 17.36 3.59
N VAL A 6 3.71 17.66 4.01
CA VAL A 6 2.75 18.40 3.21
C VAL A 6 3.35 19.80 3.04
N ASN A 7 3.60 20.18 1.79
CA ASN A 7 4.02 21.54 1.46
C ASN A 7 3.20 22.55 2.27
N ARG A 8 3.88 23.41 3.04
CA ARG A 8 3.27 24.49 3.84
C ARG A 8 2.73 25.65 2.99
N GLY A 9 2.51 25.44 1.69
CA GLY A 9 1.82 26.38 0.81
C GLY A 9 0.37 25.96 0.72
N GLY A 10 -0.55 26.81 1.19
CA GLY A 10 -1.99 26.56 1.30
C GLY A 10 -2.74 26.38 -0.02
N GLY A 11 -2.32 25.45 -0.85
CA GLY A 11 -2.99 25.02 -2.07
C GLY A 11 -3.58 23.62 -1.92
N ARG A 12 -4.79 23.41 -2.45
CA ARG A 12 -5.37 22.07 -2.58
C ARG A 12 -4.44 21.22 -3.45
N PRO A 13 -3.98 20.04 -2.99
CA PRO A 13 -3.07 19.21 -3.78
C PRO A 13 -3.72 18.80 -5.10
N SER A 14 -3.05 19.11 -6.21
CA SER A 14 -3.55 18.85 -7.58
C SER A 14 -3.78 17.37 -7.89
N LYS A 15 -3.17 16.48 -7.10
CA LYS A 15 -3.29 15.01 -7.24
C LYS A 15 -4.09 14.35 -6.10
N GLY A 16 -4.77 15.14 -5.27
CA GLY A 16 -5.52 14.66 -4.10
C GLY A 16 -4.65 14.22 -2.92
N LEU A 17 -5.26 13.55 -1.94
CA LEU A 17 -4.62 13.04 -0.72
C LEU A 17 -3.84 11.74 -0.97
N ARG A 18 -2.86 11.76 -1.89
CA ARG A 18 -2.00 10.59 -2.13
C ARG A 18 -1.07 10.39 -0.94
N LYS A 19 -1.12 9.20 -0.34
CA LYS A 19 -0.11 8.75 0.64
C LYS A 19 1.03 8.08 -0.11
N PHE A 20 2.26 8.49 0.17
CA PHE A 20 3.45 7.81 -0.35
C PHE A 20 3.79 6.64 0.57
N ILE A 21 3.92 5.45 0.00
CA ILE A 21 4.34 4.24 0.70
C ILE A 21 5.63 3.78 0.04
N GLY A 22 6.71 3.71 0.84
CA GLY A 22 7.98 3.15 0.41
C GLY A 22 8.12 1.71 0.89
N PHE A 23 8.71 0.86 0.06
CA PHE A 23 9.08 -0.50 0.42
C PHE A 23 10.51 -0.78 -0.04
N ARG A 24 11.19 -1.71 0.64
CA ARG A 24 12.52 -2.16 0.27
C ARG A 24 12.41 -3.43 -0.56
N THR A 25 13.24 -3.53 -1.59
CA THR A 25 13.35 -4.73 -2.42
C THR A 25 14.80 -4.96 -2.80
N GLN A 26 15.10 -6.12 -3.34
CA GLN A 26 16.43 -6.42 -3.87
C GLN A 26 16.72 -5.51 -5.08
N GLU A 27 17.97 -5.08 -5.23
CA GLU A 27 18.42 -4.17 -6.29
C GLU A 27 18.04 -4.69 -7.69
N ARG A 28 18.31 -5.96 -7.97
CA ARG A 28 17.95 -6.61 -9.24
C ARG A 28 16.45 -6.52 -9.55
N THR A 29 15.61 -6.63 -8.54
CA THR A 29 14.16 -6.53 -8.68
C THR A 29 13.74 -5.09 -8.96
N ALA A 30 14.35 -4.11 -8.26
CA ALA A 30 14.08 -2.70 -8.52
C ALA A 30 14.43 -2.29 -9.96
N ASP A 31 15.58 -2.73 -10.46
CA ASP A 31 16.02 -2.48 -11.84
C ASP A 31 15.07 -3.13 -12.86
N GLY A 32 14.63 -4.36 -12.59
CA GLY A 32 13.66 -5.06 -13.43
C GLY A 32 12.33 -4.29 -13.53
N ILE A 33 11.82 -3.82 -12.39
CA ILE A 33 10.60 -3.01 -12.31
C ILE A 33 10.75 -1.72 -13.14
N ALA A 34 11.88 -1.02 -13.02
CA ALA A 34 12.14 0.21 -13.77
C ALA A 34 12.15 -0.03 -15.29
N LYS A 35 12.79 -1.11 -15.75
CA LYS A 35 12.83 -1.49 -17.18
C LYS A 35 11.44 -1.82 -17.73
N VAL A 36 10.65 -2.59 -16.98
CA VAL A 36 9.30 -2.97 -17.40
C VAL A 36 8.37 -1.76 -17.44
N ALA A 37 8.44 -0.89 -16.44
CA ALA A 37 7.66 0.35 -16.42
C ALA A 37 7.96 1.23 -17.64
N ALA A 38 9.25 1.44 -17.94
CA ALA A 38 9.71 2.20 -19.10
C ALA A 38 9.21 1.59 -20.42
N ALA A 39 9.31 0.26 -20.58
CA ALA A 39 8.83 -0.43 -21.78
C ALA A 39 7.31 -0.30 -21.97
N LYS A 40 6.55 -0.13 -20.89
CA LYS A 40 5.09 0.08 -20.91
C LYS A 40 4.69 1.56 -21.02
N GLY A 41 5.63 2.49 -21.02
CA GLY A 41 5.34 3.93 -21.00
C GLY A 41 4.68 4.39 -19.70
N LEU A 42 4.87 3.65 -18.60
CA LEU A 42 4.30 3.95 -17.29
C LEU A 42 5.39 4.45 -16.34
N THR A 43 5.00 5.24 -15.34
CA THR A 43 5.87 5.50 -14.20
C THR A 43 6.02 4.24 -13.33
N VAL A 44 7.12 4.14 -12.59
CA VAL A 44 7.34 3.01 -11.64
C VAL A 44 6.17 2.87 -10.67
N SER A 45 5.65 3.98 -10.15
CA SER A 45 4.51 3.98 -9.23
C SER A 45 3.23 3.43 -9.88
N GLU A 46 2.94 3.80 -11.13
CA GLU A 46 1.78 3.29 -11.86
C GLU A 46 1.91 1.80 -12.17
N TYR A 47 3.10 1.36 -12.57
CA TYR A 47 3.34 -0.05 -12.82
C TYR A 47 3.19 -0.88 -11.55
N VAL A 48 3.82 -0.45 -10.44
CA VAL A 48 3.68 -1.13 -9.15
C VAL A 48 2.23 -1.14 -8.67
N LEU A 49 1.50 -0.04 -8.84
CA LEU A 49 0.08 0.02 -8.51
C LEU A 49 -0.73 -1.00 -9.32
N SER A 50 -0.52 -1.06 -10.63
CA SER A 50 -1.21 -2.03 -11.50
C SER A 50 -0.92 -3.49 -11.13
N ALA A 51 0.26 -3.78 -10.58
CA ALA A 51 0.65 -5.11 -10.15
C ALA A 51 0.04 -5.49 -8.80
N ILE A 52 -0.12 -4.53 -7.89
CA ILE A 52 -0.63 -4.76 -6.53
C ILE A 52 -2.16 -4.70 -6.47
N GLU A 53 -2.79 -3.88 -7.31
CA GLU A 53 -4.23 -3.58 -7.25
C GLU A 53 -5.15 -4.81 -7.20
N PRO A 54 -4.95 -5.86 -8.04
CA PRO A 54 -5.81 -7.06 -7.98
C PRO A 54 -5.70 -7.78 -6.64
N LYS A 55 -4.49 -7.88 -6.09
CA LYS A 55 -4.24 -8.55 -4.81
C LYS A 55 -4.81 -7.73 -3.66
N LEU A 56 -4.64 -6.40 -3.72
CA LEU A 56 -5.18 -5.49 -2.72
C LEU A 56 -6.72 -5.53 -2.67
N GLN A 57 -7.38 -5.59 -3.82
CA GLN A 57 -8.85 -5.75 -3.86
C GLN A 57 -9.30 -7.05 -3.19
N SER A 58 -8.61 -8.16 -3.45
CA SER A 58 -8.89 -9.43 -2.80
C SER A 58 -8.65 -9.38 -1.28
N ASP A 59 -7.56 -8.74 -0.85
CA ASP A 59 -7.21 -8.65 0.58
C ASP A 59 -8.18 -7.73 1.33
N LEU A 60 -8.62 -6.63 0.70
CA LEU A 60 -9.65 -5.74 1.24
C LEU A 60 -11.00 -6.46 1.38
N ALA A 61 -11.43 -7.23 0.37
CA ALA A 61 -12.66 -8.00 0.46
C ALA A 61 -12.62 -9.10 1.53
N ALA A 62 -11.42 -9.61 1.85
CA ALA A 62 -11.23 -10.57 2.93
C ALA A 62 -11.25 -9.89 4.32
N LEU A 63 -10.83 -8.63 4.45
CA LEU A 63 -10.86 -7.91 5.73
C LEU A 63 -12.27 -7.81 6.32
N ASP A 64 -13.29 -7.64 5.48
CA ASP A 64 -14.71 -7.62 5.90
C ASP A 64 -15.16 -8.98 6.49
N GLN A 65 -14.39 -10.05 6.32
CA GLN A 65 -14.70 -11.39 6.83
C GLN A 65 -14.03 -11.69 8.18
N TYR A 66 -13.09 -10.85 8.64
CA TYR A 66 -12.33 -11.08 9.88
C TYR A 66 -12.92 -10.37 11.11
N GLU A 67 -14.19 -9.97 11.10
CA GLU A 67 -14.83 -9.27 12.23
C GLU A 67 -15.13 -10.12 13.47
N TYR A 68 -14.70 -11.39 13.55
CA TYR A 68 -14.87 -12.20 14.76
C TYR A 68 -13.53 -12.62 15.36
N GLN A 69 -12.86 -11.68 16.05
CA GLN A 69 -11.96 -12.07 17.12
C GLN A 69 -12.83 -12.57 18.29
N GLN A 70 -13.04 -13.88 18.38
CA GLN A 70 -13.76 -14.45 19.52
C GLN A 70 -12.96 -14.22 20.81
N GLU A 71 -13.68 -13.89 21.89
CA GLU A 71 -13.08 -13.76 23.21
C GLU A 71 -12.30 -15.05 23.54
N LEU A 72 -11.05 -14.89 23.99
CA LEU A 72 -10.27 -16.01 24.48
C LEU A 72 -10.98 -16.58 25.72
N PRO A 73 -11.20 -17.90 25.81
CA PRO A 73 -11.88 -18.49 26.95
C PRO A 73 -10.99 -18.32 28.19
N ILE A 74 -11.28 -17.30 29.00
CA ILE A 74 -10.67 -17.15 30.32
C ILE A 74 -11.30 -18.24 31.20
N ARG A 75 -10.56 -19.35 31.39
CA ARG A 75 -10.93 -20.34 32.41
C ARG A 75 -10.60 -19.73 33.77
N ILE A 76 -11.60 -19.22 34.47
CA ILE A 76 -11.48 -18.88 35.88
C ILE A 76 -11.25 -20.20 36.62
N ALA A 77 -10.06 -20.40 37.17
CA ALA A 77 -9.79 -21.54 38.04
C ALA A 77 -10.64 -21.38 39.31
N SER A 78 -11.56 -22.32 39.54
CA SER A 78 -12.37 -22.44 40.78
C SER A 78 -11.57 -23.12 41.88
#